data_AF-A0A1U8DD87-F1
#
_entry.id   AF-A0A1U8DD87-F1
#
_cell.length_a   1.000
_cell.length_b   1.000
_cell.length_c   1.000
_cell.angle_alpha   90.00
_cell.angle_beta   90.00
_cell.angle_gamma   90.00
#
_symmetry.space_group_name_H-M   'P 1'
#
loop_
_entity.id
_entity.type
_entity.pdbx_description
1 polymer ?
#
loop_
_entity_poly.entity_id
_entity_poly.type
_entity_poly.pdbx_seq_one_letter_code
_entity_poly.pdbx_strand_id
1 'polypeptide(L)'
;MAAAAPRAHRPVHRPLRAQPELGKPRRSSYTLPGPDFTYGLCIRGTDGGVPEAIGHWHAMKPRPPSLRERPRNYIAMNRGALKAGYVTAREFNLYRHVKDIRCKEEDGSRFKKAPPSLPPDMTFGITARPSTPIFDLLQHRYQEVWVEQQRAAAAARQAEKKELQKKKVCETRTTLLRKHPPPVKVDSLWHLPQFQKVAPHLSTFPSRDAHKKAFSVYHSEQPTRCGPLGQGIYIKA
;
A
#
# COMPACT_ATOMS: atom_id res chain seq x y z
N MET A 1 -1.10 37.24 -9.34
CA MET A 1 -2.43 37.37 -8.70
C MET A 1 -3.09 36.00 -8.70
N ALA A 2 -3.27 35.39 -7.53
CA ALA A 2 -3.81 34.04 -7.41
C ALA A 2 -5.32 34.04 -7.67
N ALA A 3 -5.77 33.34 -8.70
CA ALA A 3 -7.19 33.16 -8.98
C ALA A 3 -7.82 32.30 -7.88
N ALA A 4 -8.65 32.93 -7.05
CA ALA A 4 -9.42 32.25 -6.02
C ALA A 4 -10.40 31.26 -6.66
N ALA A 5 -10.44 30.02 -6.15
CA ALA A 5 -11.41 29.02 -6.56
C ALA A 5 -12.85 29.55 -6.39
N PRO A 6 -13.76 29.36 -7.36
CA PRO A 6 -15.12 29.85 -7.23
C PRO A 6 -15.83 29.13 -6.08
N ARG A 7 -16.36 29.91 -5.13
CA ARG A 7 -17.20 29.43 -4.03
C ARG A 7 -18.40 28.66 -4.61
N ALA A 8 -18.73 27.51 -4.03
CA ALA A 8 -19.90 26.73 -4.41
C ALA A 8 -21.16 27.60 -4.39
N HIS A 9 -21.80 27.76 -5.56
CA HIS A 9 -23.01 28.56 -5.72
C HIS A 9 -24.18 27.87 -5.02
N ARG A 10 -24.76 28.56 -4.03
CA ARG A 10 -25.97 28.10 -3.33
C ARG A 10 -27.17 28.25 -4.28
N PRO A 11 -28.03 27.22 -4.48
CA PRO A 11 -29.20 27.36 -5.33
C PRO A 11 -30.18 28.37 -4.71
N VAL A 12 -30.56 29.39 -5.48
CA VAL A 12 -31.42 30.50 -5.04
C VAL A 12 -32.91 30.09 -5.04
N HIS A 13 -33.28 28.99 -5.70
CA HIS A 13 -34.67 28.49 -5.75
C HIS A 13 -34.75 26.98 -5.45
N ARG A 14 -35.78 26.57 -4.67
CA ARG A 14 -36.07 25.14 -4.41
C ARG A 14 -36.63 24.47 -5.68
N PRO A 15 -35.93 23.50 -6.29
CA PRO A 15 -36.33 22.88 -7.57
C PRO A 15 -37.62 22.04 -7.48
N LEU A 16 -38.04 21.65 -6.28
CA LEU A 16 -39.19 20.76 -6.06
C LEU A 16 -40.56 21.46 -6.20
N ARG A 17 -40.63 22.79 -6.35
CA ARG A 17 -41.89 23.55 -6.41
C ARG A 17 -42.26 24.11 -7.79
N ALA A 18 -41.46 23.87 -8.83
CA ALA A 18 -41.72 24.40 -10.16
C ALA A 18 -42.64 23.45 -10.95
N GLN A 19 -43.77 23.97 -11.44
CA GLN A 19 -44.69 23.26 -12.32
C GLN A 19 -44.04 23.03 -13.70
N PRO A 20 -44.22 21.86 -14.33
CA PRO A 20 -43.73 21.62 -15.69
C PRO A 20 -44.57 22.43 -16.70
N GLU A 21 -43.89 23.22 -17.54
CA GLU A 21 -44.52 23.92 -18.68
C GLU A 21 -44.58 22.98 -19.89
N LEU A 22 -45.76 22.84 -20.51
CA LEU A 22 -45.92 22.01 -21.70
C LEU A 22 -45.08 22.57 -22.86
N GLY A 23 -44.31 21.69 -23.52
CA GLY A 23 -43.47 22.06 -24.66
C GLY A 23 -42.10 22.67 -24.31
N LYS A 24 -41.76 22.81 -23.03
CA LYS A 24 -40.42 23.28 -22.60
C LYS A 24 -39.73 22.26 -21.69
N PRO A 25 -38.38 22.17 -21.76
CA PRO A 25 -37.64 21.36 -20.80
C PRO A 25 -37.78 21.95 -19.38
N ARG A 26 -37.71 21.06 -18.38
CA ARG A 26 -37.82 21.43 -16.97
C ARG A 26 -36.73 22.43 -16.61
N ARG A 27 -37.12 23.58 -16.03
CA ARG A 27 -36.18 24.64 -15.64
C ARG A 27 -35.25 24.12 -14.54
N SER A 28 -33.95 24.19 -14.79
CA SER A 28 -32.92 23.90 -13.80
C SER A 28 -32.74 25.12 -12.90
N SER A 29 -32.78 24.94 -11.57
CA SER A 29 -32.72 26.05 -10.59
C SER A 29 -31.29 26.52 -10.28
N TYR A 30 -30.33 26.20 -11.15
CA TYR A 30 -28.94 26.63 -10.99
C TYR A 30 -28.71 27.94 -11.72
N THR A 31 -27.90 28.81 -11.12
CA THR A 31 -27.42 30.03 -11.78
C THR A 31 -26.45 29.60 -12.89
N LEU A 32 -26.91 29.71 -14.13
CA LEU A 32 -26.08 29.44 -15.29
C LEU A 32 -25.15 30.63 -15.58
N PRO A 33 -23.92 30.39 -16.07
CA PRO A 33 -23.09 31.42 -16.68
C PRO A 33 -23.86 32.23 -17.74
N GLY A 34 -23.51 33.50 -17.90
CA GLY A 34 -24.17 34.43 -18.82
C GLY A 34 -24.13 34.00 -20.29
N PRO A 35 -24.82 34.74 -21.19
CA PRO A 35 -25.00 34.36 -22.60
C PRO A 35 -23.68 34.22 -23.37
N ASP A 36 -22.61 34.89 -22.94
CA ASP A 36 -21.29 34.85 -23.59
C ASP A 36 -20.48 33.59 -23.24
N PHE A 37 -20.99 32.74 -22.34
CA PHE A 37 -20.30 31.51 -21.93
C PHE A 37 -20.61 30.36 -22.89
N THR A 38 -19.59 29.89 -23.61
CA THR A 38 -19.68 28.67 -24.42
C THR A 38 -19.56 27.43 -23.54
N TYR A 39 -20.60 26.61 -23.50
CA TYR A 39 -20.56 25.31 -22.82
C TYR A 39 -19.76 24.30 -23.64
N GLY A 40 -19.05 23.41 -22.96
CA GLY A 40 -18.23 22.36 -23.57
C GLY A 40 -16.73 22.54 -23.29
N LEU A 41 -15.95 21.52 -23.64
CA LEU A 41 -14.49 21.54 -23.49
C LEU A 41 -13.87 22.19 -24.73
N CYS A 42 -13.50 23.47 -24.64
CA CYS A 42 -12.69 24.10 -25.67
C CYS A 42 -11.23 23.62 -25.56
N ILE A 43 -10.84 22.66 -26.39
CA ILE A 43 -9.43 22.29 -26.58
C ILE A 43 -8.82 23.35 -27.49
N ARG A 44 -8.24 24.41 -26.91
CA ARG A 44 -7.42 25.35 -27.67
C ARG A 44 -6.11 24.63 -28.01
N GLY A 45 -5.90 24.33 -29.30
CA GLY A 45 -4.65 23.76 -29.79
C GLY A 45 -3.51 24.74 -29.55
N THR A 46 -2.66 24.44 -28.58
CA THR A 46 -1.41 25.18 -28.32
C THR A 46 -0.26 24.71 -29.21
N ASP A 47 -0.52 23.78 -30.11
CA ASP A 47 0.51 22.93 -30.73
C ASP A 47 1.09 23.51 -32.03
N GLY A 48 0.87 24.80 -32.32
CA GLY A 48 1.51 25.48 -33.47
C GLY A 48 1.07 25.01 -34.87
N GLY A 49 0.29 23.93 -34.94
CA GLY A 49 -0.16 23.30 -36.17
C GLY A 49 0.95 22.50 -36.88
N VAL A 50 0.65 22.11 -38.12
CA VAL A 50 1.53 21.33 -39.00
C VAL A 50 2.93 21.95 -39.20
N PRO A 51 3.11 23.26 -39.41
CA PRO A 51 4.45 23.80 -39.67
C PRO A 51 5.37 23.71 -38.44
N GLU A 52 4.82 23.85 -37.23
CA GLU A 52 5.62 23.71 -36.00
C GLU A 52 6.02 22.25 -35.75
N ALA A 53 5.13 21.30 -36.06
CA ALA A 53 5.38 19.87 -35.97
C ALA A 53 6.45 19.36 -36.96
N ILE A 54 6.51 19.92 -38.17
CA ILE A 54 7.49 19.54 -39.20
C ILE A 54 8.83 20.27 -38.99
N GLY A 55 8.78 21.56 -38.63
CA GLY A 55 9.96 22.43 -38.58
C GLY A 55 10.80 22.31 -37.32
N HIS A 56 10.23 21.85 -36.20
CA HIS A 56 10.94 21.75 -34.93
C HIS A 56 10.92 20.32 -34.40
N TRP A 57 12.10 19.69 -34.26
CA TRP A 57 12.26 18.46 -33.46
C TRP A 57 12.19 18.79 -31.97
N HIS A 58 11.11 19.45 -31.55
CA HIS A 58 10.85 19.71 -30.15
C HIS A 58 10.40 18.40 -29.51
N ALA A 59 11.35 17.65 -28.96
CA ALA A 59 11.03 16.59 -28.02
C ALA A 59 10.15 17.22 -26.93
N MET A 60 8.86 16.87 -26.92
CA MET A 60 7.90 17.42 -25.99
C MET A 60 8.45 17.22 -24.58
N LYS A 61 8.92 18.29 -23.96
CA LYS A 61 9.46 18.19 -22.61
C LYS A 61 8.27 17.85 -21.73
N PRO A 62 8.27 16.68 -21.05
CA PRO A 62 7.17 16.34 -20.17
C PRO A 62 7.00 17.50 -19.19
N ARG A 63 5.75 17.95 -19.03
CA ARG A 63 5.44 18.99 -18.05
C ARG A 63 5.97 18.51 -16.70
N PRO A 64 6.85 19.27 -16.03
CA PRO A 64 7.38 18.83 -14.75
C PRO A 64 6.19 18.63 -13.80
N PRO A 65 6.13 17.52 -13.06
CA PRO A 65 5.04 17.25 -12.15
C PRO A 65 4.93 18.43 -11.20
N SER A 66 3.68 18.85 -10.94
CA SER A 66 3.43 19.93 -10.01
C SER A 66 4.08 19.60 -8.68
N LEU A 67 4.48 20.61 -7.90
CA LEU A 67 5.06 20.35 -6.57
C LEU A 67 4.17 19.41 -5.74
N ARG A 68 2.84 19.45 -5.93
CA ARG A 68 1.87 18.58 -5.25
C ARG A 68 1.79 17.14 -5.78
N GLU A 69 2.33 16.84 -6.95
CA GLU A 69 2.45 15.48 -7.47
C GLU A 69 3.76 14.81 -7.05
N ARG A 70 4.78 15.58 -6.66
CA ARG A 70 6.09 15.04 -6.30
C ARG A 70 6.03 14.18 -5.03
N PRO A 71 6.74 13.05 -4.97
CA PRO A 71 6.79 12.23 -3.77
C PRO A 71 7.42 13.00 -2.60
N ARG A 72 6.97 12.69 -1.39
CA ARG A 72 7.48 13.31 -0.16
C ARG A 72 8.86 12.74 0.20
N ASN A 73 9.75 13.61 0.68
CA ASN A 73 11.05 13.20 1.17
C ASN A 73 10.98 12.91 2.67
N TYR A 74 10.64 11.67 3.03
CA TYR A 74 10.47 11.25 4.42
C TYR A 74 11.75 11.37 5.25
N ILE A 75 12.93 11.16 4.66
CA ILE A 75 14.20 11.23 5.39
C ILE A 75 14.49 12.67 5.81
N ALA A 76 14.42 13.61 4.86
CA ALA A 76 14.65 15.03 5.15
C ALA A 76 13.60 15.58 6.12
N MET A 77 12.34 15.19 5.95
CA MET A 77 11.25 15.58 6.82
C MET A 77 11.43 15.04 8.24
N ASN A 78 11.75 13.77 8.41
CA ASN A 78 11.95 13.18 9.73
C ASN A 78 13.17 13.78 10.44
N ARG A 79 14.27 14.01 9.71
CA ARG A 79 15.44 14.72 10.24
C ARG A 79 15.09 16.13 10.71
N GLY A 80 14.27 16.85 9.95
CA GLY A 80 13.79 18.19 10.34
C GLY A 80 12.88 18.16 11.56
N ALA A 81 12.00 17.17 11.65
CA ALA A 81 11.10 16.99 12.79
C ALA A 81 11.89 16.74 14.09
N LEU A 82 12.89 15.86 14.03
CA LEU A 82 13.79 15.61 15.16
C LEU A 82 14.59 16.86 15.55
N LYS A 83 15.11 17.62 14.57
CA LYS A 83 15.79 18.89 14.85
C LYS A 83 14.87 19.93 15.50
N ALA A 84 13.58 19.87 15.22
CA ALA A 84 12.57 20.75 15.82
C ALA A 84 12.04 20.23 17.17
N GLY A 85 12.54 19.09 17.66
CA GLY A 85 12.18 18.53 18.96
C GLY A 85 10.88 17.71 18.97
N TYR A 86 10.32 17.35 17.81
CA TYR A 86 9.17 16.44 17.77
C TYR A 86 9.63 15.01 17.96
N VAL A 87 9.02 14.29 18.90
CA VAL A 87 9.40 12.92 19.28
C VAL A 87 8.21 11.97 19.11
N THR A 88 6.98 12.48 19.26
CA THR A 88 5.77 11.64 19.21
C THR A 88 5.23 11.48 17.79
N ALA A 89 4.62 10.33 17.47
CA ALA A 89 4.02 10.08 16.16
C ALA A 89 2.95 11.13 15.76
N ARG A 90 2.15 11.59 16.75
CA ARG A 90 1.15 12.65 16.55
C ARG A 90 1.77 13.98 16.16
N GLU A 91 2.88 14.34 16.79
CA GLU A 91 3.64 15.55 16.51
C GLU A 91 4.30 15.49 15.13
N PHE A 92 4.85 14.33 14.76
CA PHE A 92 5.34 14.09 13.40
C PHE A 92 4.26 14.28 12.35
N ASN A 93 3.03 13.84 12.63
CA ASN A 93 1.90 14.08 11.73
C ASN A 93 1.57 15.57 11.63
N LEU A 94 1.56 16.31 12.74
CA LEU A 94 1.39 17.77 12.71
C LEU A 94 2.50 18.43 11.88
N TYR A 95 3.75 18.03 12.09
CA TYR A 95 4.91 18.53 11.36
C TYR A 95 4.80 18.27 9.85
N ARG A 96 4.29 17.10 9.45
CA ARG A 96 4.02 16.76 8.04
C ARG A 96 2.99 17.67 7.38
N HIS A 97 1.97 18.10 8.12
CA HIS A 97 0.96 19.02 7.61
C HIS A 97 1.50 20.44 7.45
N VAL A 98 2.36 20.88 8.37
CA VAL A 98 2.92 22.24 8.37
C VAL A 98 4.11 22.37 7.41
N LYS A 99 4.98 21.34 7.32
CA LYS A 99 6.19 21.35 6.51
C LYS A 99 6.19 20.21 5.49
N ASP A 100 5.59 20.45 4.33
CA ASP A 100 5.55 19.50 3.21
C ASP A 100 6.87 19.52 2.42
N ILE A 101 7.85 18.72 2.87
CA ILE A 101 9.16 18.59 2.21
C ILE A 101 9.08 17.47 1.16
N ARG A 102 9.29 17.83 -0.11
CA ARG A 102 9.18 16.91 -1.25
C ARG A 102 10.53 16.61 -1.87
N CYS A 103 10.61 15.47 -2.54
CA CYS A 103 11.79 15.11 -3.31
C CYS A 103 12.01 16.18 -4.38
N LYS A 104 13.26 16.60 -4.52
CA LYS A 104 13.67 17.35 -5.70
C LYS A 104 13.44 16.44 -6.91
N GLU A 105 13.10 17.05 -8.03
CA GLU A 105 13.09 16.34 -9.29
C GLU A 105 14.52 15.82 -9.47
N GLU A 106 14.68 14.51 -9.40
CA GLU A 106 15.93 13.91 -9.78
C GLU A 106 16.05 14.23 -11.27
N ASP A 107 16.99 15.11 -11.62
CA ASP A 107 17.51 15.12 -12.97
C ASP A 107 17.82 13.65 -13.27
N GLY A 108 17.11 13.01 -14.20
CA GLY A 108 17.20 11.56 -14.48
C GLY A 108 18.60 11.06 -14.86
N SER A 109 19.61 11.91 -14.75
CA SER A 109 21.01 11.58 -14.73
C SER A 109 21.34 10.76 -13.47
N ARG A 110 21.33 9.44 -13.64
CA ARG A 110 22.00 8.49 -12.73
C ARG A 110 23.50 8.79 -12.55
N PHE A 111 24.05 9.68 -13.38
CA PHE A 111 25.42 10.17 -13.32
C PHE A 111 25.48 11.47 -12.54
N LYS A 112 26.44 11.57 -11.61
CA LYS A 112 26.74 12.84 -10.93
C LYS A 112 27.14 13.85 -12.01
N LYS A 113 26.44 14.98 -12.08
CA LYS A 113 26.74 16.09 -13.03
C LYS A 113 28.12 16.71 -12.82
N ALA A 114 28.78 16.41 -11.69
CA ALA A 114 30.15 16.79 -11.45
C ALA A 114 31.08 15.79 -12.14
N PRO A 115 32.09 16.25 -12.91
CA PRO A 115 33.22 15.42 -13.28
C PRO A 115 33.77 14.74 -12.01
N PRO A 116 34.22 13.47 -12.07
CA PRO A 116 34.93 12.88 -10.96
C PRO A 116 36.07 13.83 -10.55
N SER A 117 36.28 14.02 -9.25
CA SER A 117 37.41 14.80 -8.75
C SER A 117 38.68 14.06 -9.12
N LEU A 118 39.44 14.56 -10.09
CA LEU A 118 40.68 13.96 -10.52
C LEU A 118 41.84 14.67 -9.83
N PRO A 119 42.88 13.94 -9.37
CA PRO A 119 44.03 14.56 -8.77
C PRO A 119 44.77 15.43 -9.80
N PRO A 120 45.39 16.54 -9.37
CA PRO A 120 45.98 17.55 -10.26
C PRO A 120 47.14 17.03 -11.13
N ASP A 121 47.73 15.88 -10.79
CA ASP A 121 48.87 15.26 -11.48
C ASP A 121 48.45 14.12 -12.43
N MET A 122 47.16 13.97 -12.72
CA MET A 122 46.67 12.92 -13.60
C MET A 122 46.74 13.33 -15.07
N THR A 123 47.68 12.75 -15.82
CA THR A 123 47.78 12.93 -17.27
C THR A 123 46.68 12.13 -17.98
N PHE A 124 45.89 12.78 -18.84
CA PHE A 124 44.95 12.09 -19.72
C PHE A 124 45.65 11.66 -21.00
N GLY A 125 45.54 10.36 -21.30
CA GLY A 125 46.05 9.75 -22.51
C GLY A 125 45.54 8.32 -22.61
N ILE A 126 45.59 7.73 -23.81
CA ILE A 126 45.33 6.31 -23.98
C ILE A 126 46.53 5.60 -23.36
N THR A 127 46.40 5.10 -22.12
CA THR A 127 47.35 4.12 -21.59
C THR A 127 47.44 3.01 -22.62
N ALA A 128 48.64 2.66 -23.08
CA ALA A 128 48.84 1.59 -24.04
C ALA A 128 48.25 0.30 -23.45
N ARG A 129 47.00 0.00 -23.81
CA ARG A 129 46.34 -1.23 -23.40
C ARG A 129 47.11 -2.33 -24.12
N PRO A 130 47.68 -3.31 -23.41
CA PRO A 130 48.26 -4.46 -24.10
C PRO A 130 47.16 -5.04 -24.99
N SER A 131 47.51 -5.36 -26.23
CA SER A 131 46.57 -6.02 -27.14
C SER A 131 46.00 -7.24 -26.42
N THR A 132 44.70 -7.49 -26.57
CA THR A 132 44.10 -8.73 -26.07
C THR A 132 44.91 -9.89 -26.62
N PRO A 133 45.58 -10.68 -25.77
CA PRO A 133 46.48 -11.73 -26.23
C PRO A 133 45.67 -12.72 -27.08
N ILE A 134 46.04 -12.85 -28.35
CA ILE A 134 45.28 -13.67 -29.31
C ILE A 134 45.20 -15.13 -28.88
N PHE A 135 46.20 -15.59 -28.12
CA PHE A 135 46.25 -16.92 -27.54
C PHE A 135 45.06 -17.21 -26.61
N ASP A 136 44.70 -16.28 -25.72
CA ASP A 136 43.57 -16.46 -24.80
C ASP A 136 42.22 -16.46 -25.53
N LEU A 137 42.15 -15.81 -26.70
CA LEU A 137 40.98 -15.87 -27.58
C LEU A 137 40.86 -17.22 -28.28
N LEU A 138 41.97 -17.74 -28.83
CA LEU A 138 42.04 -19.05 -29.48
C LEU A 138 41.79 -20.20 -28.49
N GLN A 139 42.20 -20.02 -27.23
CA GLN A 139 41.97 -20.98 -26.15
C GLN A 139 40.62 -20.82 -25.44
N HIS A 140 39.77 -19.88 -25.87
CA HIS A 140 38.47 -19.61 -25.24
C HIS A 140 38.53 -19.26 -23.73
N ARG A 141 39.66 -18.78 -23.21
CA ARG A 141 39.81 -18.51 -21.76
C ARG A 141 38.82 -17.48 -21.24
N TYR A 142 38.47 -16.49 -22.07
CA TYR A 142 37.45 -15.50 -21.71
C TYR A 142 36.04 -16.09 -21.61
N GLN A 143 35.74 -17.13 -22.38
CA GLN A 143 34.49 -17.88 -22.26
C GLN A 143 34.46 -18.65 -20.94
N GLU A 144 35.57 -19.32 -20.59
CA GLU A 144 35.70 -20.06 -19.33
C GLU A 144 35.51 -19.13 -18.12
N VAL A 145 36.25 -18.01 -18.09
CA VAL A 145 36.12 -16.99 -17.04
C VAL A 145 34.69 -16.47 -16.95
N TRP A 146 34.03 -16.22 -18.08
CA TRP A 146 32.64 -15.77 -18.08
C TRP A 146 31.69 -16.83 -17.53
N VAL A 147 31.86 -18.10 -17.89
CA VAL A 147 31.06 -19.22 -17.36
C VAL A 147 31.27 -19.35 -15.85
N GLU A 148 32.50 -19.25 -15.36
CA GLU A 148 32.81 -19.27 -13.94
C GLU A 148 32.17 -18.11 -13.18
N GLN A 149 32.25 -16.89 -13.73
CA GLN A 149 31.58 -15.72 -13.15
C GLN A 149 30.06 -15.91 -13.10
N GLN A 150 29.44 -16.48 -14.15
CA GLN A 150 28.01 -16.79 -14.14
C GLN A 150 27.66 -17.86 -13.09
N ARG A 151 28.48 -18.92 -12.97
CA ARG A 151 28.31 -19.95 -11.93
C ARG A 151 28.43 -19.34 -10.52
N ALA A 152 29.44 -18.51 -10.29
CA ALA A 152 29.63 -17.82 -9.00
C ALA A 152 28.46 -16.89 -8.68
N ALA A 153 27.99 -16.09 -9.65
CA ALA A 153 26.84 -15.21 -9.48
C ALA A 153 25.55 -16.00 -9.22
N ALA A 154 25.35 -17.13 -9.90
CA ALA A 154 24.22 -18.02 -9.65
C ALA A 154 24.29 -18.64 -8.24
N ALA A 155 25.46 -19.11 -7.82
CA ALA A 155 25.68 -19.66 -6.48
C ALA A 155 25.41 -18.61 -5.39
N ALA A 156 25.89 -17.38 -5.57
CA ALA A 156 25.62 -16.26 -4.65
C ALA A 156 24.10 -15.97 -4.54
N ARG A 157 23.38 -15.88 -5.67
CA ARG A 157 21.91 -15.70 -5.66
C ARG A 157 21.19 -16.85 -4.96
N GLN A 158 21.64 -18.09 -5.14
CA GLN A 158 21.06 -19.25 -4.46
C GLN A 158 21.33 -19.22 -2.96
N ALA A 159 22.55 -18.82 -2.54
CA ALA A 159 22.88 -18.64 -1.14
C ALA A 159 22.01 -17.54 -0.49
N GLU A 160 21.84 -16.39 -1.14
CA GLU A 160 20.94 -15.33 -0.65
C GLU A 160 19.50 -15.82 -0.51
N LYS A 161 18.99 -16.56 -1.51
CA LYS A 161 17.64 -17.16 -1.43
C LYS A 161 17.52 -18.14 -0.26
N LYS A 162 18.52 -19.00 -0.04
CA LYS A 162 18.55 -19.93 1.10
C LYS A 162 18.61 -19.19 2.43
N GLU A 163 19.42 -18.14 2.53
CA GLU A 163 19.48 -17.30 3.75
C GLU A 163 18.15 -16.58 4.01
N LEU A 164 17.48 -16.07 2.96
CA LEU A 164 16.13 -15.52 3.08
C LEU A 164 15.09 -16.56 3.51
N GLN A 165 15.21 -17.82 3.06
CA GLN A 165 14.35 -18.92 3.52
C GLN A 165 14.65 -19.35 4.96
N LYS A 166 15.93 -19.32 5.38
CA LYS A 166 16.35 -19.63 6.75
C LYS A 166 15.99 -18.53 7.76
N LYS A 167 15.92 -17.27 7.33
CA LYS A 167 15.34 -16.18 8.13
C LYS A 167 13.91 -16.59 8.45
N LYS A 168 13.70 -17.03 9.71
CA LYS A 168 12.47 -17.63 10.19
C LYS A 168 11.28 -16.80 9.69
N VAL A 169 10.38 -17.45 8.95
CA VAL A 169 9.06 -16.90 8.66
C VAL A 169 8.50 -16.44 9.99
N CYS A 170 8.30 -15.14 10.16
CA CYS A 170 7.79 -14.59 11.40
C CYS A 170 6.47 -15.30 11.70
N GLU A 171 6.35 -15.88 12.89
CA GLU A 171 5.14 -16.56 13.27
C GLU A 171 4.02 -15.54 13.38
N THR A 172 3.09 -15.58 12.44
CA THR A 172 1.88 -14.77 12.50
C THR A 172 1.03 -15.25 13.68
N ARG A 173 0.20 -14.37 14.26
CA ARG A 173 -0.74 -14.71 15.34
C ARG A 173 -1.54 -16.00 15.05
N THR A 174 -1.86 -16.26 13.79
CA THR A 174 -2.56 -17.48 13.35
C THR A 174 -1.74 -18.76 13.51
N THR A 175 -0.44 -18.75 13.20
CA THR A 175 0.43 -19.94 13.37
C THR A 175 0.66 -20.23 14.84
N LEU A 176 0.80 -19.18 15.67
CA LEU A 176 0.89 -19.30 17.12
C LEU A 176 -0.38 -19.93 17.72
N LEU A 177 -1.57 -19.48 17.31
CA LEU A 177 -2.84 -20.03 17.79
C LEU A 177 -3.08 -21.48 17.34
N ARG A 178 -2.48 -21.94 16.24
CA ARG A 178 -2.51 -23.35 15.82
C ARG A 178 -1.61 -24.23 16.68
N LYS A 179 -0.41 -23.74 17.04
CA LYS A 179 0.53 -24.46 17.91
C LYS A 179 0.09 -24.48 19.37
N HIS A 180 -0.52 -23.38 19.81
CA HIS A 180 -0.98 -23.17 21.17
C HIS A 180 -2.46 -22.77 21.14
N PRO A 181 -3.38 -23.72 20.88
CA PRO A 181 -4.80 -23.43 20.97
C PRO A 181 -5.12 -22.97 22.41
N PRO A 182 -5.87 -21.87 22.58
CA PRO A 182 -6.29 -21.46 23.92
C PRO A 182 -7.14 -22.56 24.55
N PRO A 183 -7.08 -22.73 25.89
CA PRO A 183 -7.92 -23.72 26.55
C PRO A 183 -9.39 -23.44 26.22
N VAL A 184 -10.08 -24.48 25.74
CA VAL A 184 -11.52 -24.40 25.46
C VAL A 184 -12.23 -24.16 26.77
N LYS A 185 -12.87 -23.00 26.91
CA LYS A 185 -13.75 -22.74 28.05
C LYS A 185 -14.94 -23.69 27.92
N VAL A 186 -15.12 -24.56 28.90
CA VAL A 186 -16.31 -25.40 28.98
C VAL A 186 -17.43 -24.47 29.41
N ASP A 187 -18.18 -23.96 28.44
CA ASP A 187 -19.32 -23.09 28.71
C ASP A 187 -20.34 -23.90 29.52
N SER A 188 -20.68 -23.39 30.70
CA SER A 188 -21.76 -23.94 31.50
C SER A 188 -23.08 -23.81 30.72
N LEU A 189 -24.01 -24.74 30.90
CA LEU A 189 -25.33 -24.64 30.27
C LEU A 189 -25.94 -23.27 30.55
N TRP A 190 -26.62 -22.68 29.58
CA TRP A 190 -27.22 -21.36 29.75
C TRP A 190 -28.14 -21.32 30.98
N HIS A 191 -27.91 -20.34 31.85
CA HIS A 191 -28.72 -20.09 33.03
C HIS A 191 -28.94 -18.59 33.17
N LEU A 192 -30.14 -18.18 33.60
CA LEU A 192 -30.39 -16.77 33.88
C LEU A 192 -29.54 -16.31 35.08
N PRO A 193 -29.00 -15.08 35.07
CA PRO A 193 -28.15 -14.56 36.15
C PRO A 193 -28.80 -14.64 37.54
N GLN A 194 -30.11 -14.41 37.63
CA GLN A 194 -30.85 -14.45 38.89
C GLN A 194 -30.90 -15.86 39.53
N PHE A 195 -30.70 -16.92 38.74
CA PHE A 195 -30.76 -18.31 39.21
C PHE A 195 -29.38 -18.93 39.46
N GLN A 196 -28.28 -18.19 39.30
CA GLN A 196 -26.94 -18.74 39.59
C GLN A 196 -26.72 -19.10 41.06
N LYS A 197 -27.41 -18.40 41.98
CA LYS A 197 -27.26 -18.59 43.43
C LYS A 197 -28.31 -19.53 44.05
N VAL A 198 -29.32 -19.94 43.28
CA VAL A 198 -30.48 -20.69 43.80
C VAL A 198 -30.41 -22.12 43.27
N ALA A 199 -30.47 -23.09 44.17
CA ALA A 199 -30.52 -24.49 43.79
C ALA A 199 -31.86 -24.83 43.09
N PRO A 200 -31.87 -25.79 42.15
CA PRO A 200 -33.11 -26.22 41.51
C PRO A 200 -34.08 -26.77 42.55
N HIS A 201 -35.30 -26.25 42.55
CA HIS A 201 -36.34 -26.67 43.50
C HIS A 201 -36.98 -28.02 43.12
N LEU A 202 -36.92 -28.38 41.83
CA LEU A 202 -37.49 -29.60 41.28
C LEU A 202 -36.43 -30.41 40.55
N SER A 203 -36.36 -31.71 40.86
CA SER A 203 -35.57 -32.71 40.15
C SER A 203 -36.53 -33.57 39.32
N THR A 204 -36.52 -33.41 38.00
CA THR A 204 -37.33 -34.23 37.08
C THR A 204 -36.75 -35.63 36.85
N PHE A 205 -35.56 -35.92 37.37
CA PHE A 205 -34.89 -37.20 37.17
C PHE A 205 -35.37 -38.24 38.20
N PRO A 206 -35.57 -39.52 37.79
CA PRO A 206 -36.01 -40.58 38.69
C PRO A 206 -35.04 -40.89 39.83
N SER A 207 -33.73 -40.70 39.61
CA SER A 207 -32.69 -40.92 40.60
C SER A 207 -31.51 -39.96 40.41
N ARG A 208 -30.70 -39.77 41.46
CA ARG A 208 -29.49 -38.93 41.41
C ARG A 208 -28.45 -39.50 40.43
N ASP A 209 -28.41 -40.80 40.26
CA ASP A 209 -27.48 -41.46 39.33
C ASP A 209 -27.95 -41.32 37.88
N ALA A 210 -29.26 -41.37 37.63
CA ALA A 210 -29.83 -41.04 36.33
C ALA A 210 -29.51 -39.60 35.92
N HIS A 211 -29.57 -38.66 36.86
CA HIS A 211 -29.15 -37.27 36.64
C HIS A 211 -27.67 -37.18 36.23
N LYS A 212 -26.75 -37.78 37.00
CA LYS A 212 -25.31 -37.78 36.65
C LYS A 212 -25.05 -38.41 35.28
N LYS A 213 -25.73 -39.52 34.97
CA LYS A 213 -25.60 -40.23 33.69
C LYS A 213 -26.06 -39.36 32.52
N ALA A 214 -27.21 -38.69 32.65
CA ALA A 214 -27.73 -37.80 31.61
C ALA A 214 -26.78 -36.62 31.34
N PHE A 215 -26.23 -36.01 32.39
CA PHE A 215 -25.26 -34.92 32.24
C PHE A 215 -23.94 -35.40 31.62
N SER A 216 -23.46 -36.60 31.98
CA SER A 216 -22.28 -37.21 31.34
C SER A 216 -22.47 -37.39 29.84
N VAL A 217 -23.62 -37.94 29.42
CA VAL A 217 -23.98 -38.09 28.00
C VAL A 217 -24.02 -36.73 27.31
N TYR A 218 -24.68 -35.74 27.90
CA TYR A 218 -24.73 -34.37 27.36
C TYR A 218 -23.34 -33.78 27.12
N HIS A 219 -22.42 -33.93 28.08
CA HIS A 219 -21.04 -33.42 27.94
C HIS A 219 -20.28 -34.16 26.85
N SER A 220 -20.52 -35.46 26.68
CA SER A 220 -19.91 -36.25 25.59
C SER A 220 -20.45 -35.87 24.20
N GLU A 221 -21.70 -35.40 24.12
CA GLU A 221 -22.36 -34.93 22.90
C GLU A 221 -22.12 -33.44 22.61
N GLN A 222 -21.58 -32.68 23.55
CA GLN A 222 -21.36 -31.23 23.36
C GLN A 222 -20.49 -30.92 22.12
N PRO A 223 -19.37 -31.64 21.85
CA PRO A 223 -18.56 -31.39 20.66
C PRO A 223 -19.30 -31.63 19.34
N THR A 224 -20.28 -32.56 19.30
CA THR A 224 -21.06 -32.84 18.08
C THR A 224 -22.11 -31.78 17.78
N ARG A 225 -22.45 -30.93 18.76
CA ARG A 225 -23.49 -29.89 18.66
C ARG A 225 -22.93 -28.47 18.50
N CYS A 226 -21.64 -28.25 18.79
CA CYS A 226 -21.02 -26.94 18.68
C CYS A 226 -20.63 -26.62 17.22
N GLY A 227 -21.21 -25.56 16.64
CA GLY A 227 -20.89 -25.05 15.30
C GLY A 227 -22.06 -24.24 14.72
N PRO A 228 -21.83 -23.32 13.76
CA PRO A 228 -22.90 -22.49 13.18
C PRO A 228 -24.02 -23.30 12.50
N LEU A 229 -23.72 -24.53 12.09
CA LEU A 229 -24.64 -25.44 11.40
C LEU A 229 -25.07 -26.65 12.27
N GLY A 230 -24.69 -26.70 13.55
CA GLY A 230 -24.96 -27.88 14.41
C GLY A 230 -24.24 -29.16 13.94
N GLN A 231 -23.24 -29.03 13.07
CA GLN A 231 -22.35 -30.08 12.63
C GLN A 231 -21.08 -29.93 13.46
N GLY A 232 -20.91 -30.78 14.47
CA GLY A 232 -19.88 -30.63 15.48
C GLY A 232 -18.45 -30.43 14.99
N ILE A 233 -17.62 -29.88 15.88
CA ILE A 233 -16.18 -29.76 15.66
C ILE A 233 -15.54 -31.10 16.02
N TYR A 234 -15.24 -31.91 15.01
CA TYR A 234 -14.41 -33.11 15.18
C TYR A 234 -12.96 -32.70 15.44
N ILE A 235 -12.60 -32.49 16.70
CA ILE A 235 -11.19 -32.46 17.09
C ILE A 235 -10.79 -33.91 17.34
N LYS A 236 -9.95 -34.48 16.48
CA LYS A 236 -9.28 -35.76 16.76
C LYS A 236 -8.40 -35.55 17.99
N ALA A 237 -8.63 -36.36 19.03
CA ALA A 237 -7.71 -36.53 20.15
C ALA A 237 -6.38 -37.12 19.67
#